data_AF-A0A1I1U0A4-F1
#
_entry.id   AF-A0A1I1U0A4-F1
#
_cell.length_a   1.000
_cell.length_b   1.000
_cell.length_c   1.000
_cell.angle_alpha   90.00
_cell.angle_beta   90.00
_cell.angle_gamma   90.00
#
_symmetry.space_group_name_H-M   'P 1'
#
loop_
_entity.id
_entity.type
_entity.pdbx_description
1 polymer ?
#
loop_
_entity_poly.entity_id
_entity_poly.type
_entity_poly.pdbx_seq_one_letter_code
_entity_poly.pdbx_strand_id
1 'polypeptide(L)' 'MDEQYTDVTTAEARHQYIIPEEFPEGPYGSASNKKLGKSNPWDKDQKTHKAFSNEYEKQFEETERQYPETE' A
#
# COMPACT_ATOMS: atom_id res chain seq x y z
N MET A 1 16.04 -25.78 -1.46
CA MET A 1 14.86 -24.88 -1.50
C MET A 1 15.23 -23.73 -0.61
N ASP A 2 15.63 -22.60 -1.19
CA ASP A 2 15.86 -21.38 -0.43
C ASP A 2 14.50 -20.94 0.14
N GLU A 3 14.40 -20.91 1.46
CA GLU A 3 13.19 -20.46 2.14
C GLU A 3 13.06 -18.95 1.88
N GLN A 4 12.00 -18.56 1.18
CA GLN A 4 11.77 -17.17 0.83
C GLN A 4 11.36 -16.42 2.10
N TYR A 5 12.28 -15.62 2.63
CA TYR A 5 12.02 -14.79 3.80
C TYR A 5 11.08 -13.64 3.41
N THR A 6 9.90 -13.60 4.04
CA THR A 6 8.98 -12.46 3.99
C THR A 6 9.07 -11.70 5.31
N ASP A 7 8.95 -10.37 5.25
CA ASP A 7 9.01 -9.53 6.44
C ASP A 7 7.73 -9.70 7.29
N VAL A 8 7.65 -9.04 8.43
CA VAL A 8 6.41 -9.00 9.21
C VAL A 8 5.36 -8.18 8.47
N THR A 9 4.10 -8.58 8.60
CA THR A 9 2.94 -7.95 7.93
C THR A 9 2.86 -6.43 8.11
N THR A 10 3.37 -5.90 9.23
CA THR A 10 3.42 -4.46 9.50
C THR A 10 4.41 -3.72 8.60
N ALA A 11 5.58 -4.31 8.36
CA ALA A 11 6.59 -3.71 7.51
C ALA A 11 6.16 -3.74 6.04
N GLU A 12 5.58 -4.86 5.60
CA GLU A 12 5.01 -5.02 4.27
C GLU A 12 3.89 -3.99 4.01
N ALA A 13 2.99 -3.82 4.97
CA ALA A 13 1.93 -2.81 4.86
C ALA A 13 2.48 -1.38 4.74
N ARG A 14 3.52 -1.02 5.52
CA ARG A 14 4.16 0.30 5.41
C ARG A 14 4.86 0.51 4.07
N HIS A 15 5.33 -0.56 3.45
CA HIS A 15 5.96 -0.50 2.14
C HIS A 15 4.94 -0.39 1.00
N GLN A 16 3.81 -1.10 1.12
CA GLN A 16 2.74 -1.10 0.11
C GLN A 16 1.88 0.17 0.15
N TYR A 17 1.60 0.73 1.33
CA TYR A 17 0.72 1.89 1.43
C TYR A 17 1.48 3.21 1.31
N ILE A 18 1.24 3.92 0.21
CA ILE A 18 1.81 5.25 -0.03
C ILE A 18 0.97 6.29 0.70
N ILE A 19 1.61 7.02 1.62
CA ILE A 19 1.02 8.15 2.32
C ILE A 19 1.25 9.40 1.47
N PRO A 20 0.19 10.13 1.06
CA PRO A 20 0.36 11.40 0.37
C PRO A 20 1.00 12.42 1.31
N GLU A 21 1.96 13.19 0.80
CA GLU A 21 2.50 14.33 1.56
C GLU A 21 1.43 15.42 1.69
N GLU A 22 1.32 15.97 2.91
CA GLU A 22 0.37 17.03 3.22
C GLU A 22 0.81 18.37 2.63
N PHE A 23 2.13 18.63 2.57
CA PHE A 23 2.71 19.89 2.11
C PHE A 23 3.77 19.66 1.03
N PRO A 24 3.85 20.55 0.02
CA PRO A 24 4.86 20.45 -1.03
C PRO A 24 6.30 20.67 -0.52
N GLU A 25 6.46 21.33 0.63
CA GLU A 25 7.74 21.51 1.34
C GLU A 25 8.09 20.39 2.33
N GLY A 26 7.14 19.50 2.63
CA GLY A 26 7.37 18.31 3.46
C GLY A 26 6.87 18.39 4.89
N PRO A 27 7.24 17.41 5.73
CA PRO A 27 6.81 17.36 7.11
C PRO A 27 7.34 18.57 7.89
N TYR A 28 6.43 19.24 8.60
CA TYR A 28 6.77 20.36 9.46
C TYR A 28 7.80 19.95 10.52
N GLY A 29 8.85 20.78 10.69
CA GLY A 29 9.94 20.51 11.64
C GLY A 29 11.03 19.56 11.14
N SER A 30 11.04 19.18 9.86
CA SER A 30 12.15 18.42 9.27
C SER A 30 13.48 19.15 9.40
N ALA A 31 14.54 18.41 9.76
CA ALA A 31 15.91 18.95 9.82
C ALA A 31 16.46 19.33 8.43
N SER A 32 15.85 18.85 7.34
CA SER A 32 16.26 19.14 5.97
C SER A 32 15.05 19.44 5.08
N ASN A 33 15.15 20.52 4.29
CA ASN A 33 14.19 20.82 3.23
C ASN A 33 14.69 20.16 1.93
N LYS A 34 14.22 18.93 1.67
CA LYS A 34 14.53 18.21 0.43
C LYS A 34 13.48 18.59 -0.61
N LYS A 35 13.87 18.63 -1.89
CA LYS A 35 12.90 18.80 -2.96
C LYS A 35 12.00 17.57 -3.02
N LEU A 36 10.73 17.77 -2.70
CA LEU A 36 9.72 16.73 -2.74
C LEU A 36 9.05 16.70 -4.10
N GLY A 37 8.57 15.52 -4.47
CA GLY A 37 8.02 15.25 -5.79
C GLY A 37 7.12 14.03 -5.72
N LYS A 38 6.53 13.66 -6.86
CA LYS A 38 5.71 12.46 -6.92
C LYS A 38 6.59 11.23 -6.67
N SER A 39 6.10 10.26 -5.90
CA SER A 39 6.77 8.99 -5.60
C SER A 39 6.86 8.02 -6.80
N ASN A 40 6.69 8.49 -8.03
CA ASN A 40 6.68 7.63 -9.22
C ASN A 40 8.12 7.27 -9.67
N PRO A 41 8.35 6.04 -10.17
CA PRO A 41 7.37 4.96 -10.38
C PRO A 41 7.05 4.19 -9.08
N TRP A 42 5.82 3.68 -8.98
CA TRP A 42 5.40 2.84 -7.86
C TRP A 42 5.75 1.38 -8.13
N ASP A 43 6.07 0.64 -7.08
CA ASP A 43 6.18 -0.81 -7.16
C ASP A 43 4.82 -1.44 -7.45
N LYS A 44 4.81 -2.64 -8.04
CA LYS A 44 3.61 -3.31 -8.56
C LYS A 44 2.48 -3.42 -7.53
N ASP A 45 2.83 -3.58 -6.26
CA ASP A 45 1.89 -3.85 -5.16
C ASP A 45 1.62 -2.61 -4.28
N GLN A 46 2.16 -1.45 -4.66
CA GLN A 46 1.92 -0.20 -3.92
C GLN A 46 0.54 0.40 -4.24
N LYS A 47 -0.15 0.87 -3.20
CA LYS A 47 -1.49 1.47 -3.27
C LYS A 47 -1.64 2.66 -2.32
N THR A 48 -2.52 3.59 -2.67
CA THR A 48 -2.91 4.70 -1.78
C THR A 48 -4.11 4.31 -0.91
N HIS A 49 -4.22 4.91 0.27
CA HIS A 49 -5.44 4.76 1.08
C HIS A 49 -6.67 5.31 0.33
N LYS A 50 -7.70 4.48 0.20
CA LYS A 50 -9.00 4.89 -0.35
C LYS A 50 -9.73 5.70 0.73
N ALA A 51 -10.33 6.84 0.35
CA ALA A 51 -11.15 7.64 1.27
C ALA A 51 -12.37 6.86 1.79
N PHE A 52 -12.88 5.92 0.99
CA PHE A 52 -13.95 5.00 1.37
C PHE A 52 -13.47 3.58 1.06
N SER A 53 -13.09 2.84 2.10
CA SER A 53 -12.72 1.42 2.01
C SER A 53 -13.89 0.55 2.45
N ASN A 54 -14.06 -0.61 1.80
CA ASN A 54 -14.96 -1.64 2.32
C ASN A 54 -14.27 -2.33 3.50
N GLU A 55 -14.97 -2.50 4.62
CA GLU A 55 -14.40 -3.12 5.83
C GLU A 55 -13.86 -4.54 5.58
N TYR A 56 -14.44 -5.24 4.61
CA TYR A 56 -14.11 -6.62 4.28
C TYR A 56 -13.07 -6.77 3.15
N GLU A 57 -12.43 -5.69 2.69
CA GLU A 57 -11.49 -5.75 1.56
C GLU A 57 -10.37 -6.80 1.75
N LYS A 58 -9.77 -6.87 2.94
CA LYS A 58 -8.73 -7.87 3.25
C LYS A 58 -9.22 -9.31 3.23
N GLN A 59 -10.47 -9.56 3.66
CA GLN A 59 -11.03 -10.92 3.64
C GLN A 59 -11.29 -11.41 2.21
N PHE A 60 -11.50 -10.48 1.28
CA PHE A 60 -11.75 -10.78 -0.12
C PHE A 60 -10.50 -10.68 -1.02
N GLU A 61 -9.35 -10.23 -0.51
CA GLU A 61 -8.08 -10.23 -1.28
C GLU A 61 -7.57 -11.66 -1.55
N GLU A 62 -7.82 -12.60 -0.64
CA GLU A 62 -7.30 -13.97 -0.71
C GLU A 62 -8.34 -15.00 -1.22
N THR A 63 -9.59 -14.58 -1.41
CA THR A 63 -10.66 -15.48 -1.88
C THR A 63 -10.91 -15.28 -3.38
N GLU A 64 -10.70 -16.34 -4.15
CA GLU A 64 -11.09 -16.37 -5.56
C GLU A 64 -12.60 -16.23 -5.69
N ARG A 65 -13.05 -15.37 -6.61
CA ARG A 65 -14.47 -15.19 -6.90
C ARG A 65 -15.07 -16.51 -7.39
N GLN A 66 -15.89 -17.14 -6.55
CA GLN A 66 -16.66 -18.32 -6.93
C GLN A 66 -17.85 -17.87 -7.80
N TYR A 67 -17.88 -18.30 -9.06
CA TYR A 67 -19.10 -18.20 -9.86
C TYR A 67 -19.99 -19.40 -9.56
N PRO A 68 -21.31 -19.22 -9.35
CA PRO A 68 -22.21 -20.36 -9.32
C PRO A 68 -22.16 -21.07 -10.67
N GLU A 69 -21.95 -22.39 -10.66
CA GLU A 69 -22.14 -23.20 -11.86
C GLU A 69 -23.61 -23.04 -12.28
N THR A 70 -23.83 -22.54 -13.49
CA THR A 70 -25.15 -22.53 -14.12
C THR A 70 -25.46 -23.97 -14.54
N GLU A 71 -26.40 -24.62 -13.84
CA GLU A 71 -27.03 -25.87 -14.29
C GLU A 71 -27.69 -25.72 -15.66
#